data_AF-A0A9N9WB41-F1
#
_entry.id   AF-A0A9N9WB41-F1
#
_cell.length_a   1.000
_cell.length_b   1.000
_cell.length_c   1.000
_cell.angle_alpha   90.00
_cell.angle_beta   90.00
_cell.angle_gamma   90.00
#
_symmetry.space_group_name_H-M   'P 1'
#
loop_
_entity.id
_entity.type
_entity.pdbx_description
1 polymer ?
#
loop_
_entity_poly.entity_id
_entity_poly.type
_entity_poly.pdbx_seq_one_letter_code
_entity_poly.pdbx_strand_id
1 'polypeptide(L)'
;MGIFYMIILIDFIFCVYAVSSHDRLHALSDEFIDYINFNQNTWIAGRNFHKKTPLKNIYVLMGTYRDYHNTHREYTPRRNYTSLGKRRYPKNFDARNHWQHCPSLNDIRDQGSCGSCWAVAAASAMTDRGCIHSNGKKNFYFSSQDVLSCVMAVAVEY
;
A
#
# COMPACT_ATOMS: atom_id res chain seq x y z
N MET A 1 -36.39 -40.39 28.45
CA MET A 1 -34.92 -40.16 28.42
C MET A 1 -34.33 -40.13 27.01
N GLY A 2 -34.78 -40.93 26.05
CA GLY A 2 -34.18 -40.97 24.69
C GLY A 2 -34.35 -39.70 23.84
N ILE A 3 -35.51 -39.03 23.89
CA ILE A 3 -35.78 -37.84 23.07
C ILE A 3 -34.91 -36.65 23.47
N PHE A 4 -34.71 -36.44 24.78
CA PHE A 4 -33.86 -35.37 25.31
C PHE A 4 -32.39 -35.54 24.91
N TYR A 5 -31.90 -36.79 24.90
CA TYR A 5 -30.55 -37.11 24.45
C TYR A 5 -30.37 -36.91 22.94
N MET A 6 -31.40 -37.21 22.15
CA MET A 6 -31.43 -36.94 20.70
C MET A 6 -31.37 -35.45 20.38
N ILE A 7 -32.11 -34.61 21.11
CA ILE A 7 -32.08 -33.15 20.92
C ILE A 7 -30.68 -32.59 21.24
N ILE A 8 -30.09 -33.01 22.37
CA ILE A 8 -28.72 -32.59 22.75
C ILE A 8 -27.69 -33.00 21.68
N LEU A 9 -27.81 -34.20 21.11
CA LEU A 9 -26.94 -34.66 20.04
C LEU A 9 -27.10 -33.83 18.76
N ILE A 10 -28.33 -33.51 18.36
CA ILE A 10 -28.61 -32.68 17.19
C ILE A 10 -28.05 -31.27 17.38
N ASP A 11 -28.26 -30.66 18.54
CA ASP A 11 -27.74 -29.32 18.85
C ASP A 11 -26.22 -29.30 18.87
N PHE A 12 -25.59 -30.33 19.44
CA PHE A 12 -24.13 -30.47 19.44
C PHE A 12 -23.56 -30.62 18.02
N ILE A 13 -24.20 -31.46 17.19
CA ILE A 13 -23.83 -31.62 15.78
C ILE A 13 -23.97 -30.30 15.03
N PHE A 14 -25.09 -29.59 15.20
CA PHE A 14 -25.33 -28.29 14.57
C PHE A 14 -24.30 -27.24 15.00
N CYS A 15 -23.93 -27.24 16.28
CA CYS A 15 -22.92 -26.33 16.82
C CYS A 15 -21.51 -26.65 16.27
N VAL A 16 -21.13 -27.93 16.17
CA VAL A 16 -19.87 -28.36 15.55
C VAL A 16 -19.83 -27.97 14.07
N TYR A 17 -20.93 -28.14 13.33
CA TYR A 17 -21.04 -27.67 11.94
C TYR A 17 -20.90 -26.15 11.83
N ALA A 18 -21.58 -25.38 12.69
CA ALA A 18 -21.51 -23.91 12.69
C ALA A 18 -20.12 -23.37 13.05
N VAL A 19 -19.40 -24.03 13.98
CA VAL A 19 -18.02 -23.68 14.33
C VAL A 19 -17.06 -24.05 13.19
N SER A 20 -17.30 -25.16 12.50
CA SER A 20 -16.51 -25.57 11.33
C SER A 20 -16.72 -24.68 10.09
N SER A 21 -17.87 -24.01 9.97
CA SER A 21 -18.20 -23.11 8.86
C SER A 21 -17.78 -21.66 9.08
N HIS A 22 -17.03 -21.36 10.15
CA HIS A 22 -16.43 -20.04 10.33
C HIS A 22 -15.18 -19.88 9.45
N ASP A 23 -15.36 -20.10 8.14
CA ASP A 23 -14.34 -19.75 7.15
C ASP A 23 -14.14 -18.25 7.22
N ARG A 24 -12.93 -17.82 7.58
CA ARG A 24 -12.57 -16.40 7.49
C ARG A 24 -12.76 -15.99 6.03
N LEU A 25 -13.62 -15.01 5.82
CA LEU A 25 -13.89 -14.42 4.52
C LEU A 25 -12.57 -14.13 3.80
N HIS A 26 -12.31 -14.85 2.70
CA HIS A 26 -11.02 -14.77 2.02
C HIS A 26 -10.84 -13.37 1.42
N ALA A 27 -9.70 -12.71 1.67
CA ALA A 27 -9.50 -11.31 1.34
C ALA A 27 -9.58 -10.98 -0.17
N LEU A 28 -9.49 -11.97 -1.06
CA LEU A 28 -9.64 -11.80 -2.51
C LEU A 28 -10.98 -12.37 -3.07
N SER A 29 -11.89 -12.79 -2.20
CA SER A 29 -13.21 -13.33 -2.58
C SER A 29 -14.14 -12.23 -3.13
N ASP A 30 -15.17 -12.62 -3.89
CA ASP A 30 -16.18 -11.68 -4.37
C ASP A 30 -17.04 -11.20 -3.18
N GLU A 31 -17.31 -12.09 -2.23
CA GLU A 31 -18.04 -11.82 -1.00
C GLU A 31 -17.35 -10.74 -0.14
N PHE A 32 -16.01 -10.69 -0.14
CA PHE A 32 -15.27 -9.62 0.53
C PHE A 32 -15.41 -8.27 -0.16
N ILE A 33 -15.48 -8.25 -1.50
CA ILE A 33 -15.74 -7.02 -2.27
C ILE A 33 -17.14 -6.49 -1.95
N ASP A 34 -18.14 -7.37 -1.95
CA ASP A 34 -19.53 -7.02 -1.64
C ASP A 34 -19.66 -6.52 -0.20
N TYR A 35 -19.01 -7.18 0.75
CA TYR A 35 -18.96 -6.75 2.15
C TYR A 35 -18.39 -5.33 2.28
N ILE A 36 -17.30 -4.99 1.57
CA ILE A 36 -16.73 -3.64 1.61
C ILE A 36 -17.72 -2.62 1.06
N ASN A 37 -18.22 -2.85 -0.16
CA ASN A 37 -19.15 -1.93 -0.83
C ASN A 37 -20.48 -1.75 -0.09
N PHE A 38 -20.87 -2.73 0.73
CA PHE A 38 -22.04 -2.60 1.61
C PHE A 38 -21.76 -1.68 2.81
N ASN A 39 -20.55 -1.71 3.38
CA ASN A 39 -20.21 -1.01 4.62
C ASN A 39 -19.65 0.41 4.40
N GLN A 40 -19.23 0.77 3.19
CA GLN A 40 -18.72 2.10 2.87
C GLN A 40 -19.14 2.56 1.47
N ASN A 41 -19.08 3.87 1.19
CA ASN A 41 -19.47 4.44 -0.10
C ASN A 41 -18.54 5.56 -0.62
N THR A 42 -17.38 5.79 0.02
CA THR A 42 -16.41 6.82 -0.38
C THR A 42 -15.48 6.39 -1.51
N TRP A 43 -15.45 5.09 -1.82
CA TRP A 43 -14.74 4.44 -2.92
C TRP A 43 -15.46 3.14 -3.28
N ILE A 44 -15.20 2.58 -4.47
CA ILE A 44 -15.81 1.32 -4.91
C ILE A 44 -14.74 0.25 -4.90
N ALA A 45 -14.94 -0.83 -4.14
CA ALA A 45 -14.10 -2.00 -4.16
C ALA A 45 -14.31 -2.80 -5.45
N GLY A 46 -13.21 -3.27 -6.02
CA GLY A 46 -13.21 -4.07 -7.24
C GLY A 46 -11.99 -5.00 -7.29
N ARG A 47 -11.98 -5.86 -8.30
CA ARG A 47 -10.97 -6.91 -8.45
C ARG A 47 -9.73 -6.40 -9.17
N ASN A 48 -8.62 -6.28 -8.45
CA ASN A 48 -7.29 -5.99 -9.04
C ASN A 48 -6.42 -7.26 -9.19
N PHE A 49 -6.53 -8.20 -8.25
CA PHE A 49 -5.81 -9.47 -8.29
C PHE A 49 -6.79 -10.63 -8.55
N HIS A 50 -6.32 -11.64 -9.27
CA HIS A 50 -7.09 -12.85 -9.51
C HIS A 50 -7.42 -13.55 -8.18
N LYS A 51 -8.62 -14.15 -8.05
CA LYS A 51 -9.08 -14.77 -6.80
C LYS A 51 -8.19 -15.90 -6.29
N LYS A 52 -7.44 -16.55 -7.19
CA LYS A 52 -6.48 -17.63 -6.88
C LYS A 52 -5.06 -17.13 -6.59
N THR A 53 -4.82 -15.82 -6.59
CA THR A 53 -3.50 -15.27 -6.25
C THR A 53 -3.19 -15.60 -4.79
N PRO A 54 -2.05 -16.25 -4.49
CA PRO A 54 -1.66 -16.53 -3.11
C PRO A 54 -1.49 -15.23 -2.32
N LEU A 55 -2.01 -15.17 -1.09
CA LEU A 55 -1.86 -14.00 -0.22
C LEU A 55 -0.39 -13.64 0.04
N LYS A 56 0.52 -14.63 0.00
CA LYS A 56 1.97 -14.39 0.05
C LYS A 56 2.43 -13.38 -1.01
N ASN A 57 1.90 -13.48 -2.24
CA ASN A 57 2.27 -12.56 -3.32
C ASN A 57 1.76 -11.14 -3.04
N ILE A 58 0.61 -11.01 -2.36
CA ILE A 58 0.07 -9.72 -1.94
C ILE A 58 0.92 -9.11 -0.82
N TYR A 59 1.34 -9.92 0.15
CA TYR A 59 2.19 -9.45 1.25
C TYR A 59 3.55 -8.95 0.78
N VAL A 60 4.15 -9.60 -0.23
CA VAL A 60 5.41 -9.15 -0.83
C VAL A 60 5.31 -7.73 -1.40
N LEU A 61 4.12 -7.28 -1.84
CA LEU A 61 3.96 -5.92 -2.35
C LEU A 61 4.12 -4.85 -1.25
N MET A 62 4.01 -5.21 0.03
CA MET A 62 4.07 -4.33 1.19
C MET A 62 5.47 -4.27 1.82
N GLY A 63 6.47 -3.86 1.04
CA GLY A 63 7.89 -3.93 1.43
C GLY A 63 8.44 -2.85 2.37
N THR A 64 7.61 -1.92 2.88
CA THR A 64 8.08 -0.84 3.76
C THR A 64 7.95 -1.24 5.22
N TYR A 65 9.06 -1.26 5.95
CA TYR A 65 9.05 -1.43 7.41
C TYR A 65 8.58 -0.14 8.10
N ARG A 66 7.72 -0.29 9.11
CA ARG A 66 7.37 0.82 10.00
C ARG A 66 8.55 1.11 10.91
N ASP A 67 8.97 2.37 10.96
CA ASP A 67 9.91 2.85 11.95
C ASP A 67 9.23 2.93 13.33
N TYR A 68 9.18 1.79 14.04
CA TYR A 68 8.51 1.68 15.34
C TYR A 68 9.20 2.52 16.43
N HIS A 69 10.51 2.77 16.30
CA HIS A 69 11.31 3.48 17.29
C HIS A 69 11.54 4.96 16.94
N ASN A 70 10.96 5.48 15.85
CA ASN A 70 11.23 6.82 15.33
C ASN A 70 12.72 7.12 15.13
N THR A 71 13.56 6.12 14.92
CA THR A 71 15.02 6.30 14.81
C THR A 71 15.39 7.15 13.58
N HIS A 72 14.55 7.16 12.54
CA HIS A 72 14.77 7.95 11.33
C HIS A 72 14.32 9.42 11.49
N ARG A 73 13.62 9.75 12.57
CA ARG A 73 13.19 11.13 12.88
C ARG A 73 14.37 12.01 13.27
N GLU A 74 15.46 11.40 13.72
CA GLU A 74 16.71 12.09 14.08
C GLU A 74 17.54 12.47 12.85
N TYR A 75 17.48 11.68 11.77
CA TYR A 75 18.33 11.85 10.59
C TYR A 75 17.71 12.67 9.45
N THR A 76 16.39 12.95 9.50
CA THR A 76 15.70 13.71 8.45
C THR A 76 15.50 15.17 8.87
N PRO A 77 16.19 16.15 8.23
CA PRO A 77 16.00 17.55 8.56
C PRO A 77 14.54 17.94 8.32
N ARG A 78 13.88 18.44 9.37
CA ARG A 78 12.54 18.99 9.21
C ARG A 78 12.63 20.26 8.39
N ARG A 79 11.87 20.33 7.31
CA ARG A 79 11.70 21.58 6.57
C ARG A 79 11.01 22.59 7.48
N ASN A 80 11.70 23.69 7.77
CA ASN A 80 11.12 24.81 8.48
C ASN A 80 10.30 25.65 7.50
N TYR A 81 8.99 25.68 7.72
CA TYR A 81 8.03 26.36 6.84
C TYR A 81 7.67 27.78 7.32
N THR A 82 8.34 28.30 8.36
CA THR A 82 8.05 29.63 8.94
C THR A 82 8.14 30.78 7.95
N SER A 83 8.86 30.63 6.83
CA SER A 83 8.99 31.65 5.78
C SER A 83 7.90 31.62 4.69
N LEU A 84 6.95 30.67 4.73
CA LEU A 84 5.92 30.55 3.68
C LEU A 84 4.78 31.59 3.77
N GLY A 85 4.71 32.37 4.86
CA GLY A 85 3.72 33.44 5.05
C GLY A 85 2.26 32.97 4.95
N LYS A 86 1.32 33.92 4.78
CA LYS A 86 -0.09 33.63 4.43
C LYS A 86 -0.21 33.28 2.95
N ARG A 87 0.44 32.22 2.49
CA ARG A 87 0.26 31.73 1.12
C ARG A 87 -1.14 31.13 0.96
N ARG A 88 -1.88 31.59 -0.04
CA ARG A 88 -3.14 30.97 -0.45
C ARG A 88 -2.80 29.75 -1.32
N TYR A 89 -3.15 28.56 -0.83
CA TYR A 89 -3.04 27.33 -1.60
C TYR A 89 -4.32 27.09 -2.39
N PRO A 90 -4.24 26.50 -3.59
CA PRO A 90 -5.43 26.16 -4.36
C PRO A 90 -6.21 25.06 -3.64
N LYS A 91 -7.55 25.06 -3.82
CA LYS A 91 -8.43 24.02 -3.27
C LYS A 91 -8.09 22.63 -3.81
N ASN A 92 -7.67 22.56 -5.08
CA ASN A 92 -7.26 21.34 -5.77
C ASN A 92 -5.87 21.56 -6.39
N PHE A 93 -5.00 20.57 -6.31
CA PHE A 93 -3.68 20.61 -6.91
C PHE A 93 -3.34 19.26 -7.53
N ASP A 94 -2.83 19.27 -8.75
CA ASP A 94 -2.30 18.10 -9.44
C ASP A 94 -0.93 18.47 -10.02
N ALA A 95 0.11 17.75 -9.60
CA ALA A 95 1.48 18.00 -10.03
C ALA A 95 1.63 17.86 -11.55
N ARG A 96 0.90 16.93 -12.19
CA ARG A 96 0.95 16.67 -13.63
C ARG A 96 0.47 17.86 -14.44
N ASN A 97 -0.54 18.57 -13.92
CA ASN A 97 -1.09 19.77 -14.54
C ASN A 97 -0.19 21.00 -14.32
N HIS A 98 0.57 21.04 -13.23
CA HIS A 98 1.42 22.18 -12.91
C HIS A 98 2.80 22.10 -13.58
N TRP A 99 3.37 20.90 -13.67
CA TRP A 99 4.67 20.64 -14.30
C TRP A 99 4.50 19.75 -15.53
N GLN A 100 3.70 20.19 -16.49
CA GLN A 100 3.40 19.46 -17.73
C GLN A 100 4.65 19.11 -18.57
N HIS A 101 5.74 19.86 -18.38
CA HIS A 101 7.03 19.59 -19.02
C HIS A 101 7.81 18.43 -18.40
N CYS A 102 7.32 17.85 -17.29
CA CYS A 102 7.91 16.69 -16.63
C CYS A 102 7.06 15.44 -16.90
N PRO A 103 7.39 14.66 -17.96
CA PRO A 103 6.59 13.50 -18.35
C PRO A 103 6.56 12.43 -17.25
N SER A 104 7.62 12.32 -16.45
CA SER A 104 7.75 11.33 -15.37
C SER A 104 6.63 11.37 -14.34
N LEU A 105 5.97 12.52 -14.15
CA LEU A 105 4.83 12.67 -13.24
C LEU A 105 3.60 11.84 -13.66
N ASN A 106 3.56 11.37 -14.92
CA ASN A 106 2.51 10.51 -15.44
C ASN A 106 2.87 9.02 -15.40
N ASP A 107 4.11 8.68 -15.01
CA ASP A 107 4.58 7.31 -15.09
C ASP A 107 4.19 6.52 -13.84
N ILE A 108 3.59 5.35 -14.07
CA ILE A 108 3.28 4.38 -13.03
C ILE A 108 4.30 3.24 -13.14
N ARG A 109 5.16 3.10 -12.13
CA ARG A 109 6.21 2.07 -12.09
C ARG A 109 5.73 0.82 -11.38
N ASP A 110 6.13 -0.34 -11.89
CA ASP A 110 5.87 -1.64 -11.28
C ASP A 110 7.08 -2.10 -10.44
N GLN A 111 6.83 -2.50 -9.20
CA GLN A 111 7.84 -3.07 -8.29
C GLN A 111 8.08 -4.57 -8.52
N GLY A 112 7.21 -5.22 -9.30
CA GLY A 112 7.22 -6.64 -9.55
C GLY A 112 6.89 -7.48 -8.31
N SER A 113 7.31 -8.74 -8.31
CA SER A 113 7.16 -9.65 -7.16
C SER A 113 8.25 -9.42 -6.10
N CYS A 114 8.50 -8.17 -5.75
CA CYS A 114 9.54 -7.75 -4.81
C CYS A 114 8.97 -6.72 -3.81
N GLY A 115 9.43 -6.77 -2.56
CA GLY A 115 9.13 -5.76 -1.53
C GLY A 115 9.93 -4.46 -1.71
N SER A 116 10.04 -3.98 -2.95
CA SER A 116 10.86 -2.83 -3.33
C SER A 116 10.09 -1.51 -3.41
N CYS A 117 8.82 -1.47 -2.93
CA CYS A 117 7.97 -0.27 -2.97
C CYS A 117 8.65 0.98 -2.38
N TRP A 118 9.42 0.83 -1.30
CA TRP A 118 10.16 1.93 -0.67
C TRP A 118 11.21 2.53 -1.61
N ALA A 119 11.92 1.69 -2.38
CA ALA A 119 12.94 2.11 -3.34
C ALA A 119 12.31 2.68 -4.62
N VAL A 120 11.26 2.03 -5.14
CA VAL A 120 10.53 2.49 -6.33
C VAL A 120 9.88 3.84 -6.08
N ALA A 121 9.21 4.03 -4.93
CA ALA A 121 8.58 5.31 -4.58
C ALA A 121 9.63 6.43 -4.41
N ALA A 122 10.74 6.15 -3.72
CA ALA A 122 11.82 7.12 -3.54
C ALA A 122 12.44 7.55 -4.88
N ALA A 123 12.82 6.59 -5.73
CA ALA A 123 13.42 6.86 -7.04
C ALA A 123 12.44 7.59 -7.98
N SER A 124 11.14 7.30 -7.90
CA SER A 124 10.10 8.01 -8.66
C SER A 124 10.03 9.49 -8.25
N ALA A 125 9.93 9.76 -6.94
CA ALA A 125 9.91 11.14 -6.44
C ALA A 125 11.22 11.90 -6.73
N MET A 126 12.38 11.23 -6.70
CA MET A 126 13.66 11.82 -7.10
C MET A 126 13.68 12.19 -8.59
N THR A 127 13.12 11.33 -9.44
CA THR A 127 12.98 11.56 -10.89
C THR A 127 12.15 12.81 -11.15
N ASP A 128 10.97 12.89 -10.55
CA ASP A 128 10.08 14.04 -10.71
C ASP A 128 10.73 15.34 -10.22
N ARG A 129 11.36 15.29 -9.04
CA ARG A 129 12.07 16.45 -8.49
C ARG A 129 13.25 16.88 -9.35
N GLY A 130 13.97 15.94 -9.94
CA GLY A 130 15.07 16.22 -10.88
C GLY A 130 14.59 17.04 -12.08
N CYS A 131 13.45 16.65 -12.66
CA CYS A 131 12.83 17.43 -13.72
C CYS A 131 12.31 18.79 -13.25
N ILE A 132 11.52 18.83 -12.17
CA ILE A 132 10.90 20.06 -11.64
C ILE A 132 11.96 21.11 -11.30
N HIS A 133 13.01 20.72 -10.56
CA HIS A 133 14.05 21.66 -10.14
C HIS A 133 14.98 22.09 -11.28
N SER A 134 15.03 21.33 -12.38
CA SER A 134 15.78 21.68 -13.58
C SER A 134 14.94 22.40 -14.63
N ASN A 135 13.65 22.64 -14.36
CA ASN A 135 12.69 23.19 -15.30
C ASN A 135 12.67 22.40 -16.63
N GLY A 136 12.63 21.07 -16.53
CA GLY A 136 12.58 20.16 -17.67
C GLY A 136 13.91 19.94 -18.41
N LYS A 137 15.03 20.51 -17.94
CA LYS A 137 16.35 20.29 -18.56
C LYS A 137 16.95 18.92 -18.25
N LYS A 138 16.56 18.31 -17.13
CA LYS A 138 16.97 16.97 -16.73
C LYS A 138 15.76 16.04 -16.76
N ASN A 139 15.69 15.20 -17.78
CA ASN A 139 14.62 14.22 -17.98
C ASN A 139 15.23 12.83 -18.05
N PHE A 140 15.63 12.28 -16.90
CA PHE A 140 16.15 10.92 -16.78
C PHE A 140 15.51 10.26 -15.56
N TYR A 141 15.46 8.93 -15.56
CA TYR A 141 14.94 8.15 -14.44
C TYR A 141 16.04 7.79 -13.48
N PHE A 142 15.85 8.06 -12.20
CA PHE A 142 16.69 7.45 -11.17
C PHE A 142 16.39 5.94 -11.10
N SER A 143 17.47 5.17 -10.96
CA SER A 143 17.41 3.72 -10.88
C SER A 143 16.86 3.28 -9.52
N SER A 144 15.64 2.75 -9.51
CA SER A 144 15.08 2.09 -8.34
C SER A 144 15.85 0.83 -7.97
N GLN A 145 16.47 0.17 -8.97
CA GLN A 145 17.29 -1.00 -8.75
C GLN A 145 18.57 -0.64 -7.98
N ASP A 146 19.21 0.47 -8.33
CA ASP A 146 20.42 0.94 -7.63
C ASP A 146 20.09 1.30 -6.17
N VAL A 147 18.98 2.01 -5.94
CA VAL A 147 18.49 2.28 -4.58
C VAL A 147 18.20 0.99 -3.82
N LEU A 148 17.62 -0.01 -4.48
CA LEU A 148 17.27 -1.29 -3.86
C LEU A 148 18.51 -2.14 -3.53
N SER A 149 19.51 -2.20 -4.40
CA SER A 149 20.63 -3.15 -4.28
C SER A 149 21.89 -2.57 -3.65
N CYS A 150 22.10 -1.25 -3.75
CA CYS A 150 23.36 -0.60 -3.36
C CYS A 150 23.23 0.21 -2.07
N VAL A 151 22.02 0.60 -1.68
CA VAL A 151 21.79 1.08 -0.32
C VAL A 151 21.93 -0.13 0.58
N MET A 152 22.94 -0.13 1.45
CA MET A 152 22.90 -0.96 2.63
C MET A 152 21.70 -0.44 3.43
N ALA A 153 20.52 -1.02 3.22
CA ALA A 153 19.57 -1.09 4.32
C ALA A 153 20.44 -1.62 5.46
N VAL A 154 20.62 -0.81 6.50
CA VAL A 154 21.09 -1.34 7.77
C VAL A 154 20.12 -2.47 8.02
N ALA A 155 20.57 -3.69 7.75
CA ALA A 155 19.99 -4.86 8.36
C ALA A 155 20.14 -4.50 9.83
N VAL A 156 19.06 -4.01 10.41
CA VAL A 156 18.87 -4.14 11.84
C VAL A 156 18.75 -5.65 11.97
N GLU A 157 19.92 -6.29 12.04
CA GLU A 157 20.07 -7.63 12.55
C GLU A 157 19.36 -7.60 13.91
N TYR A 158 18.23 -8.28 13.97
CA TYR A 158 17.71 -8.79 15.23
C TYR A 158 18.31 -10.19 15.41
#